data_AF-A0A2A5RWD2-F1
#
_entry.id   AF-A0A2A5RWD2-F1
#
_cell.length_a   1.000
_cell.length_b   1.000
_cell.length_c   1.000
_cell.angle_alpha   90.00
_cell.angle_beta   90.00
_cell.angle_gamma   90.00
#
_symmetry.space_group_name_H-M   'P 1'
#
loop_
_entity.id
_entity.type
_entity.pdbx_description
1 polymer ?
#
loop_
_entity_poly.entity_id
_entity_poly.type
_entity_poly.pdbx_seq_one_letter_code
_entity_poly.pdbx_strand_id
1 'polypeptide(L)'
;MEDNGHFGIFNDLPVILINQNLDKLDISLTILHETAHFLNGDCNKYITNHFQNDNLEYEANKYMIQEVMKMLDDKYDFTPDTNYQQIIDNLNLPYHLDGIIIDEFNNIISDKFGLTPYHESDYFYE
;
A
#
# COMPACT_ATOMS: atom_id res chain seq x y z
N MET A 1 -18.59 3.28 2.03
CA MET A 1 -17.90 2.76 0.83
C MET A 1 -18.34 1.33 0.68
N GLU A 2 -18.72 0.90 -0.53
CA GLU A 2 -18.78 -0.54 -0.79
C GLU A 2 -17.35 -1.06 -0.65
N ASP A 3 -17.17 -2.07 0.19
CA ASP A 3 -15.85 -2.59 0.50
C ASP A 3 -15.22 -3.19 -0.76
N ASN A 4 -13.98 -2.80 -1.09
CA ASN A 4 -13.31 -3.26 -2.31
C ASN A 4 -12.86 -4.71 -2.16
N GLY A 5 -12.53 -5.14 -0.94
CA GLY A 5 -12.16 -6.49 -0.60
C GLY A 5 -12.29 -6.72 0.90
N HIS A 6 -12.08 -7.96 1.36
CA HIS A 6 -12.08 -8.27 2.77
C HIS A 6 -11.30 -9.55 3.05
N PHE A 7 -10.32 -9.47 3.95
CA PHE A 7 -9.72 -10.62 4.60
C PHE A 7 -10.53 -11.05 5.84
N GLY A 8 -10.97 -12.30 5.86
CA GLY A 8 -11.70 -12.88 6.98
C GLY A 8 -11.47 -14.39 7.14
N ILE A 9 -12.19 -14.99 8.10
CA ILE A 9 -12.20 -16.43 8.35
C ILE A 9 -13.59 -16.99 8.04
N PHE A 10 -13.67 -17.95 7.11
CA PHE A 10 -14.90 -18.65 6.76
C PHE A 10 -14.72 -20.16 6.92
N ASN A 11 -15.50 -20.79 7.80
CA ASN A 11 -15.37 -22.21 8.16
C ASN A 11 -13.93 -22.61 8.54
N ASP A 12 -13.31 -21.85 9.45
CA ASP A 12 -11.92 -22.03 9.90
C ASP A 12 -10.85 -21.90 8.80
N LEU A 13 -11.21 -21.38 7.62
CA LEU A 13 -10.29 -21.11 6.52
C LEU A 13 -10.11 -19.60 6.33
N PRO A 14 -8.86 -19.10 6.26
CA PRO A 14 -8.61 -17.72 5.88
C PRO A 14 -9.00 -17.52 4.41
N VAL A 15 -9.78 -16.47 4.15
CA VAL A 15 -10.26 -16.13 2.81
C VAL A 15 -10.05 -14.65 2.55
N ILE A 16 -9.65 -14.33 1.32
CA ILE A 16 -9.68 -12.97 0.78
C ILE A 16 -10.84 -12.91 -0.21
N LEU A 17 -11.78 -12.02 0.05
CA LEU A 17 -12.92 -11.74 -0.80
C LEU A 17 -12.62 -10.45 -1.58
N ILE A 18 -12.98 -10.42 -2.87
CA ILE A 18 -12.75 -9.26 -3.74
C ILE A 18 -14.07 -8.87 -4.39
N ASN A 19 -14.34 -7.56 -4.46
CA ASN A 19 -15.49 -7.04 -5.18
C ASN A 19 -15.33 -7.29 -6.70
N GLN A 20 -16.25 -8.09 -7.26
CA GLN A 20 -16.22 -8.52 -8.66
C GLN A 20 -16.38 -7.37 -9.68
N ASN A 21 -16.83 -6.19 -9.24
CA ASN A 21 -17.06 -5.05 -10.11
C ASN A 21 -15.79 -4.18 -10.32
N LEU A 22 -14.71 -4.50 -9.61
CA LEU A 22 -13.44 -3.79 -9.71
C LEU A 22 -12.73 -4.10 -11.02
N ASP A 23 -11.93 -3.15 -11.49
CA ASP A 23 -11.05 -3.38 -12.63
C ASP A 23 -9.83 -4.23 -12.23
N LYS A 24 -8.97 -4.58 -13.20
CA LYS A 24 -7.83 -5.45 -12.93
C LYS A 24 -6.79 -4.82 -12.01
N LEU A 25 -6.58 -3.50 -12.10
CA LEU A 25 -5.62 -2.80 -11.26
C LEU A 25 -6.16 -2.78 -9.83
N ASP A 26 -7.40 -2.34 -9.65
CA ASP A 26 -8.07 -2.29 -8.35
C ASP A 26 -8.12 -3.66 -7.67
N ILE A 27 -8.43 -4.73 -8.42
CA ILE A 27 -8.37 -6.11 -7.92
C ILE A 27 -6.96 -6.45 -7.41
N SER A 28 -5.92 -6.11 -8.18
CA SER A 28 -4.54 -6.46 -7.84
C SER A 28 -4.08 -5.72 -6.59
N LEU A 29 -4.38 -4.42 -6.49
CA LEU A 29 -4.05 -3.59 -5.33
C LEU A 29 -4.82 -4.06 -4.09
N THR A 30 -6.11 -4.37 -4.25
CA THR A 30 -6.94 -4.91 -3.16
C THR A 30 -6.40 -6.24 -2.66
N ILE A 31 -5.99 -7.17 -3.54
CA ILE A 31 -5.39 -8.44 -3.12
C ILE A 31 -4.13 -8.21 -2.28
N LEU A 32 -3.25 -7.28 -2.68
CA LEU A 32 -2.04 -6.97 -1.91
C LEU A 32 -2.37 -6.36 -0.54
N HIS A 33 -3.34 -5.44 -0.50
CA HIS A 33 -3.82 -4.83 0.74
C HIS A 33 -4.39 -5.88 1.70
N GLU A 34 -5.32 -6.72 1.24
CA GLU A 34 -5.90 -7.79 2.07
C GLU A 34 -4.89 -8.87 2.46
N THR A 35 -3.87 -9.10 1.62
CA THR A 35 -2.74 -9.98 1.98
C THR A 35 -1.98 -9.42 3.16
N ALA A 36 -1.81 -8.10 3.27
CA ALA A 36 -1.18 -7.48 4.43
C ALA A 36 -1.98 -7.74 5.71
N HIS A 37 -3.30 -7.56 5.66
CA HIS A 37 -4.18 -7.89 6.80
C HIS A 37 -4.06 -9.37 7.21
N PHE A 38 -3.96 -10.27 6.24
CA PHE A 38 -3.72 -11.69 6.51
C PHE A 38 -2.38 -11.92 7.21
N LEU A 39 -1.29 -11.39 6.66
CA LEU A 39 0.07 -11.55 7.21
C LEU A 39 0.20 -10.95 8.61
N ASN A 40 -0.47 -9.82 8.85
CA ASN A 40 -0.48 -9.14 10.14
C ASN A 40 -1.41 -9.79 11.18
N GLY A 41 -2.20 -10.79 10.77
CA GLY A 41 -3.16 -11.49 11.62
C GLY A 41 -4.32 -10.60 12.09
N ASP A 42 -4.71 -9.62 11.27
CA ASP A 42 -5.61 -8.54 11.68
C ASP A 42 -7.02 -9.03 12.01
N CYS A 43 -7.48 -10.11 11.37
CA CYS A 43 -8.75 -10.76 11.68
C CYS A 43 -8.89 -11.25 13.15
N ASN A 44 -7.78 -11.44 13.87
CA ASN A 44 -7.77 -11.88 15.26
C ASN A 44 -7.58 -10.72 16.25
N LYS A 45 -7.34 -9.50 15.77
CA LYS A 45 -7.08 -8.34 16.62
C LYS A 45 -8.39 -7.80 17.20
N TYR A 46 -8.40 -7.58 18.51
CA TYR A 46 -9.52 -6.92 19.18
C TYR A 46 -9.36 -5.40 19.07
N ILE A 47 -10.15 -4.77 18.21
CA ILE A 47 -10.14 -3.33 17.96
C ILE A 47 -11.07 -2.64 18.96
N THR A 48 -10.53 -1.71 19.74
CA THR A 48 -11.27 -0.99 20.79
C THR A 48 -11.55 0.47 20.45
N ASN A 49 -10.87 1.02 19.44
CA ASN A 49 -11.04 2.41 19.00
C ASN A 49 -10.61 2.60 17.54
N HIS A 50 -10.96 3.75 16.97
CA HIS A 50 -10.69 4.09 15.57
C HIS A 50 -9.19 4.21 15.26
N PHE A 51 -8.36 4.78 16.14
CA PHE A 51 -6.91 4.88 15.90
C PHE A 51 -6.23 3.53 15.69
N GLN A 52 -6.68 2.49 16.41
CA GLN A 52 -6.18 1.13 16.18
C GLN A 52 -6.56 0.64 14.79
N ASN A 53 -7.80 0.88 14.36
CA ASN A 53 -8.26 0.52 13.02
C ASN A 53 -7.46 1.25 11.95
N ASP A 54 -7.36 2.58 12.07
CA ASP A 54 -6.63 3.44 11.13
C ASP A 54 -5.16 3.00 10.98
N ASN A 55 -4.53 2.56 12.07
CA ASN A 55 -3.18 2.03 12.01
C ASN A 55 -3.09 0.68 11.27
N LEU A 56 -4.08 -0.20 11.39
CA LEU A 56 -4.11 -1.46 10.62
C LEU A 56 -4.25 -1.18 9.12
N GLU A 57 -5.17 -0.30 8.76
CA GLU A 57 -5.38 0.17 7.39
C GLU A 57 -4.13 0.83 6.82
N TYR A 58 -3.46 1.68 7.62
CA TYR A 58 -2.22 2.33 7.23
C TYR A 58 -1.11 1.30 6.94
N GLU A 59 -0.89 0.32 7.81
CA GLU A 59 0.12 -0.71 7.60
C GLU A 59 -0.21 -1.60 6.38
N ALA A 60 -1.48 -1.89 6.13
CA ALA A 60 -1.90 -2.64 4.95
C ALA A 60 -1.68 -1.86 3.64
N ASN A 61 -2.02 -0.57 3.62
CA ASN A 61 -1.73 0.31 2.51
C ASN A 61 -0.24 0.46 2.26
N LYS A 62 0.55 0.61 3.33
CA LYS A 62 2.00 0.69 3.25
C LYS A 62 2.59 -0.57 2.61
N TYR A 63 2.22 -1.75 3.10
CA TYR A 63 2.67 -3.01 2.53
C TYR A 63 2.32 -3.12 1.04
N MET A 64 1.08 -2.80 0.67
CA MET A 64 0.63 -2.82 -0.73
C MET A 64 1.51 -1.94 -1.62
N ILE A 65 1.78 -0.71 -1.19
CA ILE A 65 2.62 0.23 -1.96
C ILE A 65 4.05 -0.27 -2.06
N GLN A 66 4.63 -0.78 -0.97
CA GLN A 66 5.99 -1.32 -0.97
C GLN A 66 6.17 -2.45 -1.97
N GLU A 67 5.22 -3.39 -2.03
CA GLU A 67 5.28 -4.50 -2.97
C GLU A 67 5.09 -4.04 -4.42
N VAL A 68 4.16 -3.10 -4.68
CA VAL A 68 3.99 -2.50 -6.00
C VAL A 68 5.26 -1.79 -6.45
N MET A 69 5.86 -0.98 -5.59
CA MET A 69 7.05 -0.19 -5.90
C MET A 69 8.24 -1.08 -6.22
N LYS A 70 8.47 -2.16 -5.46
CA LYS A 70 9.50 -3.17 -5.77
C LYS A 70 9.28 -3.83 -7.13
N MET A 71 8.04 -4.25 -7.43
CA MET A 71 7.73 -4.88 -8.73
C MET A 71 7.92 -3.92 -9.90
N LEU A 72 7.60 -2.64 -9.72
CA LEU A 72 7.83 -1.61 -10.74
C LEU A 72 9.33 -1.33 -10.90
N ASP A 73 10.07 -1.25 -9.80
CA ASP A 73 11.51 -1.04 -9.83
C ASP A 73 12.25 -2.18 -10.54
N ASP A 74 11.89 -3.44 -10.23
CA ASP A 74 12.42 -4.63 -10.92
C ASP A 74 12.19 -4.58 -12.44
N LYS A 75 11.10 -3.95 -12.87
CA LYS A 75 10.70 -3.88 -14.28
C LYS A 75 11.27 -2.69 -15.03
N TYR A 76 11.39 -1.54 -14.38
CA TYR A 76 11.71 -0.26 -15.02
C TYR A 76 13.05 0.35 -14.57
N ASP A 77 13.72 -0.24 -13.57
CA ASP A 77 14.97 0.21 -12.96
C ASP A 77 14.95 1.70 -12.59
N PHE A 78 14.36 2.01 -11.43
CA PHE A 78 14.22 3.39 -10.99
C PHE A 78 15.58 4.07 -10.78
N THR A 79 15.62 5.34 -11.21
CA THR A 79 16.73 6.26 -11.07
C THR A 79 16.23 7.56 -10.42
N PRO A 80 17.12 8.44 -9.93
CA PRO A 80 16.72 9.75 -9.40
C PRO A 80 15.90 10.62 -10.36
N ASP A 81 16.03 10.38 -11.67
CA ASP A 81 15.30 11.11 -12.72
C ASP A 81 13.93 10.48 -13.06
N THR A 82 13.57 9.37 -12.41
CA THR A 82 12.29 8.70 -12.64
C THR A 82 11.13 9.58 -12.19
N ASN A 83 10.13 9.74 -13.05
CA ASN A 83 8.94 10.54 -12.74
C ASN A 83 7.98 9.77 -11.83
N TYR A 84 8.16 9.87 -10.52
CA TYR A 84 7.29 9.22 -9.54
C TYR A 84 5.85 9.75 -9.58
N GLN A 85 5.60 10.98 -10.03
CA GLN A 85 4.24 11.50 -10.19
C GLN A 85 3.46 10.68 -11.22
N GLN A 86 4.12 10.20 -12.28
CA GLN A 86 3.50 9.29 -13.23
C GLN A 86 3.13 7.95 -12.59
N ILE A 87 3.84 7.52 -11.55
CA ILE A 87 3.48 6.30 -10.78
C ILE A 87 2.19 6.57 -10.00
N ILE A 88 2.14 7.69 -9.25
CA ILE A 88 0.96 8.12 -8.49
C ILE A 88 -0.27 8.19 -9.40
N ASP A 89 -0.16 8.91 -10.52
CA ASP A 89 -1.26 9.11 -11.46
C ASP A 89 -1.76 7.79 -12.08
N ASN A 90 -0.86 6.84 -12.34
CA ASN A 90 -1.20 5.55 -12.94
C ASN A 90 -1.76 4.53 -11.95
N LEU A 91 -1.35 4.59 -10.68
CA LEU A 91 -1.90 3.72 -9.63
C LEU A 91 -3.30 4.14 -9.22
N ASN A 92 -3.68 5.40 -9.45
CA ASN A 92 -5.02 5.93 -9.16
C ASN A 92 -5.47 5.66 -7.71
N LEU A 93 -4.52 5.74 -6.78
CA LEU A 93 -4.74 5.52 -5.36
C LEU A 93 -5.32 6.79 -4.69
N PRO A 94 -5.99 6.66 -3.53
CA PRO A 94 -6.39 7.82 -2.75
C PRO A 94 -5.21 8.72 -2.39
N TYR A 95 -5.37 10.05 -2.52
CA TYR A 95 -4.30 11.04 -2.36
C TYR A 95 -3.53 10.93 -1.02
N HIS A 96 -4.18 10.46 0.05
CA HIS A 96 -3.52 10.33 1.36
C HIS A 96 -2.44 9.26 1.37
N LEU A 97 -2.32 8.46 0.30
CA LEU A 97 -1.28 7.45 0.12
C LEU A 97 -0.08 7.95 -0.70
N ASP A 98 -0.16 9.16 -1.27
CA ASP A 98 0.91 9.72 -2.12
C ASP A 98 2.23 9.82 -1.34
N GLY A 99 2.17 10.23 -0.07
CA GLY A 99 3.36 10.31 0.80
C GLY A 99 4.08 8.98 0.95
N ILE A 100 3.34 7.86 1.05
CA ILE A 100 3.92 6.52 1.16
C ILE A 100 4.64 6.13 -0.15
N ILE A 101 4.08 6.50 -1.31
CA ILE A 101 4.70 6.25 -2.61
C ILE A 101 6.00 7.04 -2.74
N ILE A 102 5.98 8.31 -2.33
CA ILE A 102 7.15 9.20 -2.36
C ILE A 102 8.25 8.67 -1.45
N ASP A 103 7.91 8.31 -0.21
CA ASP A 103 8.85 7.74 0.75
C ASP A 103 9.48 6.45 0.24
N GLU A 104 8.67 5.52 -0.30
CA GLU A 104 9.18 4.26 -0.80
C GLU A 104 10.06 4.45 -2.06
N PHE A 105 9.68 5.37 -2.96
CA PHE A 105 10.53 5.75 -4.08
C PHE A 105 11.88 6.27 -3.60
N ASN A 106 11.89 7.19 -2.64
CA ASN A 106 13.12 7.76 -2.09
C ASN A 106 13.97 6.72 -1.36
N ASN A 107 13.36 5.75 -0.67
CA ASN A 107 14.07 4.63 -0.06
C ASN A 107 14.77 3.77 -1.12
N ILE A 108 14.06 3.37 -2.18
CA ILE A 108 14.62 2.57 -3.29
C ILE A 108 15.81 3.30 -3.94
N ILE A 109 15.65 4.60 -4.24
CA ILE A 109 16.74 5.41 -4.82
C ILE A 109 17.91 5.54 -3.84
N SER A 110 17.65 5.76 -2.56
CA SER A 110 18.70 5.90 -1.56
C SER A 110 19.51 4.63 -1.40
N ASP A 111 18.85 3.48 -1.35
CA ASP A 111 19.48 2.17 -1.25
C ASP A 111 20.32 1.84 -2.49
N LYS A 112 19.82 2.14 -3.69
CA LYS A 112 20.53 1.89 -4.96
C LYS A 112 21.77 2.75 -5.13
N PHE A 113 21.67 4.02 -4.78
CA PHE A 113 22.68 5.03 -5.11
C PHE A 113 23.53 5.47 -3.91
N GLY A 114 23.28 4.92 -2.71
CA GLY A 114 23.98 5.28 -1.47
C GLY A 114 23.72 6.72 -1.05
N LEU A 115 22.53 7.23 -1.33
CA LEU A 115 22.10 8.59 -0.98
C LEU A 115 21.45 8.59 0.41
N THR A 116 21.42 9.76 1.05
CA THR A 116 20.60 9.92 2.26
C THR A 116 19.14 10.04 1.83
N PRO A 117 18.20 9.25 2.40
CA PRO A 117 16.78 9.38 2.13
C PRO A 117 16.32 10.83 2.32
N TYR A 118 15.73 11.38 1.27
CA TYR A 118 15.00 12.63 1.35
C TYR A 118 13.54 12.29 1.65
N HIS A 119 13.12 12.54 2.88
CA HIS A 119 11.70 12.52 3.23
C HIS A 119 11.21 13.95 3.12
N GLU A 120 10.25 14.23 2.24
CA GLU A 120 9.51 15.48 2.37
C GLU A 120 8.77 15.40 3.70
N SER A 121 8.98 16.37 4.57
CA SER A 121 8.20 16.46 5.80
C SER A 121 6.74 16.64 5.41
N ASP A 122 5.92 15.63 5.65
CA ASP A 122 4.48 15.67 5.42
C ASP A 122 3.86 16.90 6.13
N TYR A 123 3.59 17.95 5.36
CA TYR A 123 2.80 19.11 5.80
C TYR A 123 1.28 18.84 5.73
N PHE A 124 0.86 17.57 5.59
CA PHE A 124 -0.53 17.20 5.30
C PHE A 124 -1.32 16.66 6.51
N TYR A 125 -0.74 16.67 7.71
CA TYR A 125 -1.46 16.32 8.94
C TYR A 125 -1.30 17.41 10.01
N GLU A 126 -2.03 18.52 9.85
CA GLU A 126 -2.46 19.39 10.97
C GLU A 126 -3.97 19.26 11.20
#